data_AF-A0A412C8Q1-F1
#
_entry.id   AF-A0A412C8Q1-F1
#
_cell.length_a   1.000
_cell.length_b   1.000
_cell.length_c   1.000
_cell.angle_alpha   90.00
_cell.angle_beta   90.00
_cell.angle_gamma   90.00
#
_symmetry.space_group_name_H-M   'P 1'
#
loop_
_entity.id
_entity.type
_entity.pdbx_description
1 polymer ?
#
loop_
_entity_poly.entity_id
_entity_poly.type
_entity_poly.pdbx_seq_one_letter_code
_entity_poly.pdbx_strand_id
1 'polypeptide(L)'
;MKTDINQNNTPNTTEEKPLYSKVSIKTLLSAPEIQAVITKKVDVPLVVTIQGVKKPFEDKENKDTPTIQKIHAVAGTSFTDMIEVDFVLVGAKLDGEYAIHKQYRLIDYTFALDANMVGRNFAGYSATGLKLLVTRLEEVKGDNSHA
;
A
#
# COMPACT_ATOMS: atom_id res chain seq x y z
N MET A 1 53.86 -9.49 -35.14
CA MET A 1 52.57 -8.79 -35.31
C MET A 1 51.50 -9.82 -35.61
N LYS A 2 50.69 -10.15 -34.60
CA LYS A 2 49.40 -10.82 -34.77
C LYS A 2 48.39 -9.92 -34.06
N THR A 3 47.45 -9.40 -34.83
CA THR A 3 46.37 -8.54 -34.34
C THR A 3 45.21 -9.46 -34.05
N ASP A 4 45.02 -9.84 -32.80
CA ASP A 4 43.81 -10.52 -32.36
C ASP A 4 42.84 -9.47 -31.80
N ILE A 5 41.78 -9.24 -32.58
CA ILE A 5 40.67 -8.36 -32.26
C ILE A 5 39.78 -9.15 -31.29
N ASN A 6 39.90 -8.91 -29.99
CA ASN A 6 39.00 -9.55 -29.03
C ASN A 6 37.72 -8.71 -28.90
N GLN A 7 36.61 -9.37 -29.20
CA GLN A 7 35.29 -8.81 -29.36
C GLN A 7 34.70 -8.37 -28.02
N ASN A 8 34.12 -7.17 -28.01
CA ASN A 8 33.30 -6.67 -26.91
C ASN A 8 32.08 -7.57 -26.69
N ASN A 9 32.12 -8.45 -25.70
CA ASN A 9 30.93 -9.13 -25.19
C ASN A 9 30.29 -8.28 -24.09
N THR A 10 29.49 -7.30 -24.50
CA THR A 10 28.46 -6.74 -23.63
C THR A 10 27.29 -7.73 -23.61
N PRO A 11 26.89 -8.30 -22.46
CA PRO A 11 25.68 -9.12 -22.42
C PRO A 11 24.47 -8.22 -22.66
N ASN A 12 23.88 -8.31 -23.86
CA ASN A 12 22.53 -7.85 -24.12
C ASN A 12 21.56 -8.78 -23.38
N THR A 13 21.32 -8.49 -22.10
CA THR A 13 20.24 -9.13 -21.34
C THR A 13 18.92 -8.51 -21.79
N THR A 14 18.44 -8.92 -22.96
CA THR A 14 17.06 -8.62 -23.36
C THR A 14 16.16 -9.53 -22.53
N GLU A 15 15.70 -9.05 -21.36
CA GLU A 15 14.70 -9.77 -20.57
C GLU A 15 13.47 -10.02 -21.44
N GLU A 16 13.24 -11.29 -21.78
CA GLU A 16 12.15 -11.69 -22.64
C GLU A 16 10.82 -11.49 -21.92
N LYS A 17 9.93 -10.65 -22.48
CA LYS A 17 8.67 -10.29 -21.82
C LYS A 17 7.74 -11.52 -21.77
N PRO A 18 7.16 -11.86 -20.61
CA PRO A 18 6.24 -12.98 -20.51
C PRO A 18 4.96 -12.73 -21.32
N LEU A 19 4.37 -13.81 -21.85
CA LEU A 19 3.06 -13.77 -22.50
C LEU A 19 1.98 -13.26 -21.52
N TYR A 20 1.08 -12.40 -21.97
CA TYR A 20 0.07 -11.74 -21.12
C TYR A 20 -0.76 -12.70 -20.26
N SER A 21 -1.08 -13.89 -20.78
CA SER A 21 -1.87 -14.92 -20.07
C SER A 21 -1.11 -15.60 -18.93
N LYS A 22 0.21 -15.40 -18.84
CA LYS A 22 1.07 -15.94 -17.78
C LYS A 22 1.44 -14.90 -16.73
N VAL A 23 1.02 -13.65 -16.89
CA VAL A 23 1.33 -12.56 -15.95
C VAL A 23 0.29 -12.53 -14.84
N SER A 24 0.77 -12.67 -13.60
CA SER A 24 -0.04 -12.37 -12.42
C SER A 24 -0.22 -10.86 -12.32
N ILE A 25 -1.45 -10.38 -12.48
CA ILE A 25 -1.76 -8.95 -12.33
C ILE A 25 -1.38 -8.42 -10.94
N LYS A 26 -1.48 -9.27 -9.90
CA LYS A 26 -1.04 -8.94 -8.54
C LYS A 26 0.46 -8.67 -8.51
N THR A 27 1.26 -9.53 -9.15
CA THR A 27 2.72 -9.37 -9.22
C THR A 27 3.11 -8.15 -10.03
N LEU A 28 2.45 -7.92 -11.17
CA LEU A 28 2.68 -6.74 -12.00
C LEU A 28 2.36 -5.45 -11.25
N LEU A 29 1.23 -5.42 -10.52
CA LEU A 29 0.84 -4.26 -9.74
C LEU A 29 1.85 -3.97 -8.62
N SER A 30 2.42 -4.99 -7.99
CA SER A 30 3.43 -4.83 -6.94
C SER A 30 4.80 -4.36 -7.47
N ALA A 31 5.01 -4.28 -8.78
CA ALA A 31 6.27 -3.82 -9.36
C ALA A 31 6.50 -2.32 -9.05
N PRO A 32 7.70 -1.92 -8.57
CA PRO A 32 7.97 -0.54 -8.16
C PRO A 32 7.69 0.51 -9.24
N GLU A 33 7.99 0.20 -10.49
CA GLU A 33 7.76 1.10 -11.63
C GLU A 33 6.27 1.32 -11.90
N ILE A 34 5.42 0.31 -11.69
CA ILE A 34 3.97 0.42 -11.82
C ILE A 34 3.39 1.20 -10.65
N GLN A 35 3.82 0.90 -9.42
CA GLN A 35 3.43 1.68 -8.23
C GLN A 35 3.78 3.16 -8.40
N ALA A 36 4.98 3.48 -8.90
CA ALA A 36 5.42 4.85 -9.13
C ALA A 36 4.54 5.59 -10.16
N VAL A 37 4.03 4.90 -11.18
CA VAL A 37 3.08 5.49 -12.14
C VAL A 37 1.72 5.71 -11.49
N ILE A 38 1.21 4.75 -10.72
CA ILE A 38 -0.09 4.85 -10.04
C ILE A 38 -0.09 5.99 -9.03
N THR A 39 0.95 6.11 -8.18
CA THR A 39 1.07 7.18 -7.19
C THR A 39 1.05 8.58 -7.81
N LYS A 40 1.47 8.73 -9.07
CA LYS A 40 1.40 10.02 -9.80
C LYS A 40 0.01 10.33 -10.37
N LYS A 41 -0.91 9.35 -10.36
CA LYS A 41 -2.22 9.42 -10.99
C LYS A 41 -3.39 9.34 -10.01
N VAL A 42 -3.12 8.98 -8.78
CA VAL A 42 -4.11 8.80 -7.72
C VAL A 42 -3.80 9.77 -6.59
N ASP A 43 -4.80 10.53 -6.17
CA ASP A 43 -4.69 11.38 -5.00
C ASP A 43 -4.92 10.55 -3.72
N VAL A 44 -4.09 10.75 -2.72
CA VAL A 44 -4.19 10.08 -1.42
C VAL A 44 -4.12 11.14 -0.33
N PRO A 45 -5.15 11.25 0.53
CA PRO A 45 -5.07 12.13 1.69
C PRO A 45 -3.98 11.64 2.64
N LEU A 46 -2.88 12.38 2.70
CA LEU A 46 -1.70 11.98 3.48
C LEU A 46 -1.88 12.17 4.99
N VAL A 47 -2.85 12.97 5.43
CA VAL A 47 -3.17 13.15 6.85
C VAL A 47 -4.59 12.70 7.09
N VAL A 48 -4.77 11.79 8.04
CA VAL A 48 -6.05 11.16 8.36
C VAL A 48 -6.29 11.16 9.87
N THR A 49 -7.54 11.26 10.28
CA THR A 49 -7.98 11.05 11.66
C THR A 49 -8.55 9.64 11.77
N ILE A 50 -7.99 8.83 12.66
CA ILE A 50 -8.41 7.44 12.84
C ILE A 50 -9.78 7.41 13.54
N GLN A 51 -10.74 6.70 12.97
CA GLN A 51 -12.09 6.54 13.55
C GLN A 51 -12.33 5.13 14.08
N GLY A 52 -11.66 4.14 13.49
CA GLY A 52 -11.81 2.75 13.89
C GLY A 52 -10.58 1.93 13.56
N VAL A 53 -10.25 1.01 14.47
CA VAL A 53 -9.13 0.10 14.34
C VAL A 53 -9.64 -1.31 14.57
N LYS A 54 -9.52 -2.19 13.57
CA LYS A 54 -9.88 -3.61 13.74
C LYS A 54 -8.77 -4.37 14.45
N LYS A 55 -9.11 -5.53 15.00
CA LYS A 55 -8.11 -6.43 15.58
C LYS A 55 -7.05 -6.78 14.52
N PRO A 56 -5.75 -6.73 14.87
CA PRO A 56 -4.70 -7.15 13.96
C PRO A 56 -4.86 -8.64 13.64
N PHE A 57 -4.62 -8.99 12.39
CA PHE A 57 -4.51 -10.37 11.93
C PHE A 57 -3.04 -10.74 11.87
N GLU A 58 -2.71 -11.83 12.55
CA GLU A 58 -1.39 -12.45 12.55
C GLU A 58 -1.57 -13.88 12.03
N ASP A 59 -0.78 -14.23 11.01
CA ASP A 59 -0.74 -15.60 10.52
C ASP A 59 0.07 -16.44 11.51
N LYS A 60 -0.62 -17.35 12.22
CA LYS A 60 0.01 -18.19 13.23
C LYS A 60 0.84 -19.32 12.62
N GLU A 61 0.61 -19.66 11.36
CA GLU A 61 1.27 -20.77 10.67
C GLU A 61 2.51 -20.29 9.92
N ASN A 62 2.48 -19.07 9.39
CA ASN A 62 3.61 -18.45 8.69
C ASN A 62 4.07 -17.16 9.40
N LYS A 63 5.14 -17.29 10.18
CA LYS A 63 5.76 -16.17 10.93
C LYS A 63 6.38 -15.10 10.03
N ASP A 64 6.65 -15.42 8.77
CA ASP A 64 7.22 -14.47 7.81
C ASP A 64 6.13 -13.59 7.17
N THR A 65 4.85 -13.93 7.36
CA THR A 65 3.73 -13.08 6.93
C THR A 65 3.61 -11.88 7.87
N PRO A 66 3.72 -10.63 7.36
CA PRO A 66 3.60 -9.45 8.20
C PRO A 66 2.18 -9.36 8.80
N THR A 67 2.10 -8.89 10.05
CA THR A 67 0.83 -8.53 10.67
C THR A 67 0.09 -7.52 9.80
N ILE A 68 -1.21 -7.72 9.63
CA ILE A 68 -2.07 -6.77 8.91
C ILE A 68 -3.22 -6.30 9.79
N GLN A 69 -3.55 -5.02 9.69
CA GLN A 69 -4.63 -4.44 10.47
C GLN A 69 -5.48 -3.52 9.59
N LYS A 70 -6.80 -3.72 9.58
CA LYS A 70 -7.72 -2.83 8.85
C LYS A 70 -8.00 -1.60 9.70
N ILE A 71 -7.86 -0.44 9.10
CA ILE A 71 -8.04 0.86 9.72
C ILE A 71 -9.10 1.63 8.94
N HIS A 72 -10.04 2.21 9.68
CA HIS A 72 -11.05 3.13 9.18
C HIS A 72 -10.68 4.53 9.66
N ALA A 73 -10.52 5.46 8.74
CA ALA A 73 -10.12 6.83 9.01
C ALA A 73 -10.92 7.81 8.15
N VAL A 74 -10.82 9.09 8.49
CA VAL A 74 -11.38 10.19 7.71
C VAL A 74 -10.30 11.21 7.42
N ALA A 75 -10.35 11.84 6.26
CA ALA A 75 -9.55 13.02 5.93
C ALA A 75 -10.47 14.21 5.67
N GLY A 76 -9.95 15.43 5.83
CA GLY A 76 -10.74 16.65 5.74
C GLY A 76 -10.81 17.39 7.07
N THR A 77 -11.18 18.66 7.03
CA THR A 77 -11.16 19.56 8.20
C THR A 77 -12.55 20.05 8.60
N SER A 78 -13.54 19.84 7.74
CA SER A 78 -14.94 20.23 7.89
C SER A 78 -15.86 19.08 7.47
N PHE A 79 -17.15 19.22 7.76
CA PHE A 79 -18.13 18.21 7.34
C PHE A 79 -18.28 18.12 5.81
N THR A 80 -18.01 19.21 5.08
CA THR A 80 -18.22 19.30 3.63
C THR A 80 -17.06 18.75 2.80
N ASP A 81 -15.85 18.68 3.36
CA ASP A 81 -14.65 18.12 2.71
C ASP A 81 -14.22 16.78 3.33
N MET A 82 -15.05 16.21 4.23
CA MET A 82 -14.74 14.94 4.88
C MET A 82 -14.89 13.78 3.91
N ILE A 83 -13.81 13.00 3.75
CA ILE A 83 -13.78 11.78 2.95
C ILE A 83 -13.39 10.59 3.83
N GLU A 84 -14.05 9.45 3.62
CA GLU A 84 -13.69 8.20 4.26
C GLU A 84 -12.44 7.61 3.59
N VAL A 85 -11.52 7.11 4.41
CA VAL A 85 -10.24 6.53 3.99
C VAL A 85 -10.06 5.22 4.73
N ASP A 86 -10.33 4.12 4.03
CA ASP A 86 -10.05 2.78 4.51
C ASP A 86 -8.70 2.29 3.98
N PHE A 87 -7.85 1.81 4.88
CA PHE A 87 -6.56 1.25 4.51
C PHE A 87 -6.17 0.06 5.38
N VAL A 88 -5.16 -0.68 4.92
CA VAL A 88 -4.56 -1.77 5.70
C VAL A 88 -3.17 -1.34 6.13
N LEU A 89 -2.95 -1.31 7.43
CA LEU A 89 -1.63 -1.18 8.02
C LEU A 89 -0.91 -2.53 7.94
N VAL A 90 0.29 -2.57 7.38
CA VAL A 90 1.07 -3.78 7.15
C VAL A 90 2.38 -3.69 7.92
N GLY A 91 2.72 -4.74 8.68
CA GLY A 91 3.97 -4.83 9.45
C GLY A 91 3.97 -4.00 10.75
N ALA A 92 2.87 -3.31 11.06
CA ALA A 92 2.69 -2.53 12.27
C ALA A 92 1.27 -2.73 12.84
N LYS A 93 1.09 -2.31 14.09
CA LYS A 93 -0.22 -2.30 14.75
C LYS A 93 -0.46 -0.97 15.47
N LEU A 94 -1.68 -0.50 15.40
CA LEU A 94 -2.19 0.58 16.24
C LEU A 94 -3.00 -0.02 17.38
N ASP A 95 -2.78 0.53 18.57
CA ASP A 95 -3.69 0.34 19.69
C ASP A 95 -4.94 1.18 19.46
N GLY A 96 -6.09 0.52 19.33
CA GLY A 96 -7.36 1.20 19.07
C GLY A 96 -7.78 2.15 20.19
N GLU A 97 -7.47 1.84 21.45
CA GLU A 97 -7.85 2.71 22.59
C GLU A 97 -7.10 4.04 22.56
N TYR A 98 -5.85 4.00 22.08
CA TYR A 98 -4.99 5.20 21.98
C TYR A 98 -5.14 5.93 20.65
N ALA A 99 -5.29 5.20 19.55
CA ALA A 99 -5.16 5.77 18.21
C ALA A 99 -6.42 6.47 17.70
N ILE A 100 -7.61 6.09 18.19
CA ILE A 100 -8.88 6.69 17.76
C ILE A 100 -8.91 8.18 18.08
N HIS A 101 -9.45 8.98 17.16
CA HIS A 101 -9.50 10.45 17.14
C HIS A 101 -8.16 11.18 17.05
N LYS A 102 -7.04 10.46 16.92
CA LYS A 102 -5.74 11.08 16.64
C LYS A 102 -5.49 11.22 15.15
N GLN A 103 -4.71 12.23 14.80
CA GLN A 103 -4.24 12.44 13.44
C GLN A 103 -2.95 11.67 13.20
N TYR A 104 -2.87 11.01 12.06
CA TYR A 104 -1.69 10.33 11.57
C TYR A 104 -1.38 10.76 10.15
N ARG A 105 -0.09 10.87 9.85
CA ARG A 105 0.43 11.05 8.51
C ARG A 105 0.79 9.69 7.92
N LEU A 106 0.25 9.40 6.73
CA LEU A 106 0.64 8.26 5.91
C LEU A 106 1.99 8.57 5.27
N ILE A 107 3.05 7.86 5.67
CA ILE A 107 4.41 8.15 5.19
C ILE A 107 4.77 7.25 4.00
N ASP A 108 4.65 5.94 4.19
CA ASP A 108 4.95 4.96 3.16
C ASP A 108 3.70 4.12 2.88
N TYR A 109 3.33 4.03 1.61
CA TYR A 109 2.18 3.28 1.16
C TYR A 109 2.34 2.76 -0.26
N THR A 110 1.54 1.76 -0.59
CA THR A 110 1.43 1.16 -1.92
C THR A 110 -0.05 0.85 -2.20
N PHE A 111 -0.35 0.52 -3.45
CA PHE A 111 -1.68 0.15 -3.88
C PHE A 111 -1.76 -1.34 -4.18
N ALA A 112 -2.86 -1.96 -3.79
CA ALA A 112 -3.22 -3.32 -4.16
C ALA A 112 -4.58 -3.34 -4.85
N LEU A 113 -4.88 -4.46 -5.52
CA LEU A 113 -6.24 -4.70 -6.00
C LEU A 113 -7.15 -4.94 -4.80
N ASP A 114 -8.31 -4.29 -4.80
CA ASP A 114 -9.34 -4.60 -3.83
C ASP A 114 -10.06 -5.88 -4.22
N ALA A 115 -10.16 -6.83 -3.30
CA ALA A 115 -10.70 -8.16 -3.56
C ALA A 115 -12.15 -8.22 -3.09
N ASN A 116 -13.06 -8.57 -3.99
CA ASN A 116 -14.45 -8.82 -3.66
C ASN A 116 -14.59 -10.18 -3.00
N MET A 117 -15.08 -10.19 -1.77
CA MET A 117 -15.33 -11.40 -1.00
C MET A 117 -16.83 -11.57 -0.74
N VAL A 118 -17.40 -12.70 -1.17
CA VAL A 118 -18.80 -13.07 -0.93
C VAL A 118 -18.81 -14.31 -0.04
N GLY A 119 -19.38 -14.20 1.16
CA GLY A 119 -19.45 -15.34 2.09
C GLY A 119 -18.09 -15.96 2.44
N ARG A 120 -17.02 -15.13 2.50
CA ARG A 120 -15.60 -15.53 2.67
C ARG A 120 -14.96 -16.23 1.46
N ASN A 121 -15.64 -16.33 0.33
CA ASN A 121 -15.07 -16.82 -0.91
C ASN A 121 -14.63 -15.66 -1.80
N PHE A 122 -13.50 -15.83 -2.48
CA PHE A 122 -13.04 -14.86 -3.48
C PHE A 122 -13.98 -14.87 -4.69
N ALA A 123 -14.58 -13.73 -4.98
CA ALA A 123 -15.52 -13.53 -6.09
C ALA A 123 -14.92 -12.73 -7.26
N GLY A 124 -13.64 -12.33 -7.15
CA GLY A 124 -12.95 -11.48 -8.11
C GLY A 124 -12.34 -10.24 -7.47
N TYR A 125 -11.78 -9.36 -8.29
CA TYR A 125 -11.34 -8.04 -7.83
C TYR A 125 -12.42 -7.01 -8.12
N SER A 126 -12.47 -5.96 -7.30
CA SER A 126 -13.36 -4.83 -7.52
C SER A 126 -13.04 -4.15 -8.85
N ALA A 127 -14.08 -3.79 -9.60
CA ALA A 127 -13.96 -2.99 -10.81
C ALA A 127 -13.60 -1.53 -10.49
N THR A 128 -13.84 -1.09 -9.25
CA THR A 128 -13.58 0.28 -8.79
C THR A 128 -12.74 0.28 -7.51
N GLY A 129 -11.76 1.17 -7.48
CA GLY A 129 -10.96 1.44 -6.30
C GLY A 129 -9.68 0.60 -6.22
N LEU A 130 -8.63 1.25 -5.75
CA LEU A 130 -7.41 0.60 -5.30
C LEU A 130 -7.48 0.48 -3.78
N LYS A 131 -6.98 -0.63 -3.27
CA LYS A 131 -6.81 -0.81 -1.83
C LYS A 131 -5.50 -0.16 -1.39
N LEU A 132 -5.57 0.73 -0.41
CA LEU A 132 -4.40 1.37 0.16
C LEU A 132 -3.73 0.45 1.20
N LEU A 133 -2.46 0.14 0.99
CA LEU A 133 -1.61 -0.59 1.93
C LEU A 133 -0.58 0.38 2.50
N VAL A 134 -0.69 0.69 3.78
CA VAL A 134 0.23 1.60 4.48
C VAL A 134 1.22 0.78 5.28
N THR A 135 2.51 1.06 5.13
CA THR A 135 3.59 0.36 5.85
C THR A 135 4.19 1.23 6.94
N ARG A 136 4.02 2.56 6.87
CA ARG A 136 4.48 3.50 7.90
C ARG A 136 3.50 4.64 8.11
N LEU A 137 3.20 4.89 9.39
CA LEU A 137 2.36 5.96 9.90
C LEU A 137 3.16 6.75 10.94
N GLU A 138 2.92 8.06 11.02
CA GLU A 138 3.46 8.91 12.08
C GLU A 138 2.34 9.71 12.72
N GLU A 139 2.24 9.70 14.05
CA GLU A 139 1.27 10.55 14.76
C GLU A 139 1.62 12.03 14.53
N VAL A 140 0.64 12.81 14.10
CA VAL A 140 0.76 14.26 14.01
C VAL A 140 0.58 14.82 15.42
N LYS A 141 1.70 15.03 16.12
CA LYS A 141 1.70 15.74 17.40
C LYS A 141 1.45 17.21 17.12
N GLY A 142 0.40 17.78 17.71
CA GLY A 142 0.13 19.22 17.60
C GLY A 142 1.35 20.01 18.08
N ASP A 143 1.74 21.04 17.34
CA ASP A 143 2.67 22.03 17.85
C ASP A 143 2.04 22.66 19.11
N ASN A 144 2.66 22.45 20.26
CA ASN A 144 2.38 23.23 21.47
C ASN A 144 2.92 24.66 21.28
N SER A 145 2.34 25.43 20.35
CA SER A 145 2.66 26.84 20.14
C SER A 145 1.59 27.77 20.72
N HIS A 146 1.07 27.43 21.89
CA HIS A 146 0.34 28.35 22.77
C HIS A 146 0.76 28.09 24.22
N ALA A 147 1.90 28.67 24.60
CA ALA A 147 2.30 28.95 25.97
C ALA A 147 2.55 30.46 26.07
#